data_AF-A0A6P6EPI5-F1
#
_entry.id   AF-A0A6P6EPI5-F1
#
_cell.length_a   1.000
_cell.length_b   1.000
_cell.length_c   1.000
_cell.angle_alpha   90.00
_cell.angle_beta   90.00
_cell.angle_gamma   90.00
#
_symmetry.space_group_name_H-M   'P 1'
#
loop_
_entity.id
_entity.type
_entity.pdbx_description
1 polymer ?
#
loop_
_entity_poly.entity_id
_entity_poly.type
_entity_poly.pdbx_seq_one_letter_code
_entity_poly.pdbx_strand_id
1 'polypeptide(L)'
;MVQLSESSRPREITGQSLGLSGRVDFVGTFLCRAYRGGHLTIRLALGGCTNRPFYRIVAAHNKCPRDGRFVEQVGSYDPLPNSHGEKLVALNLERIRH
;
A
#
# COMPACT_ATOMS: atom_id res chain seq x y z
N MET A 1 1.01 56.51 -29.22
CA MET A 1 1.10 55.57 -30.36
C MET A 1 2.13 54.54 -29.95
N VAL A 2 1.73 53.41 -29.35
CA VAL A 2 1.35 52.18 -30.06
C VAL A 2 0.21 51.48 -29.30
N GLN A 3 -0.87 51.20 -30.04
CA GLN A 3 -1.90 50.20 -29.74
C GLN A 3 -1.29 48.80 -29.83
N LEU A 4 -1.83 47.81 -29.12
CA LEU A 4 -1.94 46.36 -29.47
C LEU A 4 -2.36 45.67 -28.13
N SER A 5 -3.57 45.20 -27.83
CA SER A 5 -4.55 44.34 -28.52
C SER A 5 -4.06 42.91 -28.79
N GLU A 6 -4.10 42.06 -27.77
CA GLU A 6 -4.20 40.59 -27.88
C GLU A 6 -5.33 40.19 -26.92
N SER A 7 -6.55 39.84 -27.31
CA SER A 7 -7.02 38.83 -28.28
C SER A 7 -6.47 37.43 -28.00
N SER A 8 -7.19 36.65 -27.19
CA SER A 8 -7.63 35.26 -27.47
C SER A 8 -7.83 34.46 -26.18
N ARG A 9 -9.07 34.45 -25.66
CA ARG A 9 -9.49 33.42 -24.69
C ARG A 9 -9.70 32.11 -25.45
N PRO A 10 -9.10 30.98 -25.05
CA PRO A 10 -9.36 29.71 -25.68
C PRO A 10 -10.78 29.23 -25.35
N ARG A 11 -11.41 28.67 -26.38
CA ARG A 11 -12.78 28.15 -26.42
C ARG A 11 -12.91 26.92 -25.50
N GLU A 12 -13.87 26.95 -24.58
CA GLU A 12 -14.32 25.74 -23.89
C GLU A 12 -15.06 24.85 -24.89
N ILE A 13 -14.54 23.65 -25.09
CA ILE A 13 -15.10 22.63 -25.98
C ILE A 13 -15.86 21.64 -25.11
N THR A 14 -17.15 21.55 -25.43
CA THR A 14 -18.15 20.51 -25.18
C THR A 14 -17.63 19.12 -24.79
N GLY A 15 -18.19 18.61 -23.68
CA GLY A 15 -18.81 17.29 -23.60
C GLY A 15 -17.90 16.07 -23.38
N GLN A 16 -18.12 15.38 -22.25
CA GLN A 16 -18.27 13.91 -22.25
C GLN A 16 -18.93 13.45 -20.95
N SER A 17 -20.25 13.25 -21.03
CA SER A 17 -20.98 12.36 -20.14
C SER A 17 -20.62 10.92 -20.49
N LEU A 18 -19.78 10.27 -19.67
CA LEU A 18 -19.67 8.83 -19.67
C LEU A 18 -20.37 8.29 -18.44
N GLY A 19 -21.59 7.79 -18.67
CA GLY A 19 -22.26 6.91 -17.75
C GLY A 19 -21.42 5.66 -17.54
N LEU A 20 -20.83 5.54 -16.35
CA LEU A 20 -20.27 4.27 -15.90
C LEU A 20 -21.40 3.44 -15.28
N SER A 21 -22.07 2.75 -16.18
CA SER A 21 -22.76 1.49 -15.95
C SER A 21 -21.95 0.60 -14.99
N GLY A 22 -22.58 0.28 -13.85
CA GLY A 22 -22.52 -1.01 -13.17
C GLY A 22 -21.27 -1.86 -13.33
N ARG A 23 -20.31 -1.66 -12.43
CA ARG A 23 -19.55 -2.74 -11.75
C ARG A 23 -18.80 -2.12 -10.59
N VAL A 24 -19.50 -1.95 -9.47
CA VAL A 24 -18.81 -1.88 -8.19
C VAL A 24 -18.45 -3.32 -7.84
N ASP A 25 -17.20 -3.70 -8.05
CA ASP A 25 -16.63 -4.92 -7.51
C ASP A 25 -16.60 -4.80 -5.99
N PHE A 26 -17.76 -5.09 -5.39
CA PHE A 26 -18.05 -5.06 -3.95
C PHE A 26 -17.49 -6.32 -3.26
N VAL A 27 -16.29 -6.75 -3.65
CA VAL A 27 -15.58 -7.88 -3.04
C VAL A 27 -14.16 -7.43 -2.73
N GLY A 28 -13.98 -6.59 -1.71
CA GLY A 28 -12.62 -6.23 -1.30
C GLY A 28 -12.48 -5.09 -0.31
N THR A 29 -13.54 -4.33 -0.02
CA THR A 29 -13.43 -3.20 0.89
C THR A 29 -14.04 -3.53 2.26
N PHE A 30 -13.20 -3.42 3.29
CA PHE A 30 -13.58 -3.09 4.69
C PHE A 30 -13.88 -4.15 5.74
N LEU A 31 -13.56 -5.43 5.59
CA LEU A 31 -13.57 -6.33 6.77
C LEU A 31 -12.31 -6.20 7.64
N CYS A 32 -11.84 -4.97 7.90
CA CYS A 32 -11.14 -4.62 9.13
C CYS A 32 -11.84 -3.50 9.93
N ARG A 33 -13.04 -3.07 9.51
CA ARG A 33 -13.68 -1.86 10.08
C ARG A 33 -14.43 -2.08 11.40
N ALA A 34 -14.67 -3.34 11.82
CA ALA A 34 -15.41 -3.63 13.05
C ALA A 34 -14.95 -4.94 13.72
N TYR A 35 -13.65 -5.07 13.96
CA TYR A 35 -13.16 -6.18 14.77
C TYR A 35 -13.31 -5.87 16.27
N ARG A 36 -14.37 -6.40 16.90
CA ARG A 36 -14.52 -6.39 18.38
C ARG A 36 -13.38 -7.19 19.02
N GLY A 37 -12.62 -6.60 19.93
CA GLY A 37 -11.56 -7.28 20.70
C GLY A 37 -10.34 -7.72 19.89
N GLY A 38 -9.75 -6.83 19.07
CA GLY A 38 -8.48 -7.09 18.39
C GLY A 38 -7.29 -6.48 19.14
N HIS A 39 -6.11 -7.10 19.05
CA HIS A 39 -4.84 -6.55 19.52
C HIS A 39 -3.90 -6.24 18.35
N LEU A 40 -2.89 -5.40 18.62
CA LEU A 40 -1.76 -5.18 17.72
C LEU A 40 -0.81 -6.37 17.82
N THR A 41 -0.31 -6.85 16.68
CA THR A 41 0.69 -7.91 16.63
C THR A 41 1.77 -7.52 15.63
N ILE A 42 3.03 -7.75 16.00
CA ILE A 42 4.15 -7.70 15.05
C ILE A 42 4.22 -9.08 14.38
N ARG A 43 4.07 -9.11 13.06
CA ARG A 43 4.01 -10.35 12.28
C ARG A 43 4.77 -10.24 10.97
N LEU A 44 5.02 -11.38 10.32
CA LEU A 44 5.63 -11.45 9.00
C LEU A 44 4.53 -11.48 7.93
N ALA A 45 4.51 -10.48 7.06
CA ALA A 45 3.74 -10.49 5.83
C ALA A 45 4.60 -11.12 4.72
N LEU A 46 4.05 -12.09 3.99
CA LEU A 46 4.74 -12.72 2.88
C LEU A 46 4.60 -11.81 1.65
N GLY A 47 5.71 -11.60 0.97
CA GLY A 47 5.78 -11.03 -0.35
C GLY A 47 6.72 -11.82 -1.23
N GLY A 48 6.90 -11.32 -2.45
CA GLY A 48 7.76 -11.94 -3.45
C GLY A 48 6.99 -12.83 -4.43
N CYS A 49 7.74 -13.67 -5.11
CA CYS A 49 7.24 -14.55 -6.15
C CYS A 49 7.33 -16.01 -5.70
N THR A 50 6.70 -16.90 -6.45
CA THR A 50 6.88 -18.35 -6.27
C THR A 50 8.36 -18.69 -6.26
N ASN A 51 8.80 -19.50 -5.30
CA ASN A 51 10.22 -19.87 -5.08
C ASN A 51 11.18 -18.72 -4.71
N ARG A 52 10.70 -17.48 -4.51
CA ARG A 52 11.45 -16.35 -3.96
C ARG A 52 10.65 -15.72 -2.81
N PRO A 53 10.63 -16.34 -1.61
CA PRO A 53 9.96 -15.77 -0.46
C PRO A 53 10.70 -14.53 0.04
N PHE A 54 9.96 -13.45 0.28
CA PHE A 54 10.47 -12.24 0.92
C PHE A 54 9.51 -11.82 2.03
N TYR A 55 9.99 -11.66 3.26
CA TYR A 55 9.14 -11.32 4.39
C TYR A 55 9.28 -9.86 4.78
N ARG A 56 8.15 -9.20 5.03
CA ARG A 56 8.11 -7.85 5.62
C ARG A 56 7.68 -7.97 7.07
N ILE A 57 8.43 -7.34 7.97
CA ILE A 57 8.08 -7.29 9.38
C ILE A 57 7.13 -6.11 9.55
N VAL A 58 5.88 -6.39 9.89
CA VAL A 58 4.80 -5.41 9.93
C VAL A 58 4.09 -5.44 11.28
N ALA A 59 3.73 -4.26 11.77
CA ALA A 59 2.78 -4.11 12.87
C ALA A 59 1.37 -4.03 12.29
N ALA A 60 0.52 -5.01 12.61
CA ALA A 60 -0.83 -5.09 12.08
C ALA A 60 -1.81 -5.64 13.11
N HIS A 61 -3.11 -5.39 12.90
CA HIS A 61 -4.14 -6.01 13.73
C HIS A 61 -4.25 -7.50 13.42
N ASN A 62 -4.38 -8.32 14.48
CA ASN A 62 -4.45 -9.78 14.39
C ASN A 62 -5.45 -10.26 13.32
N LYS A 63 -6.66 -9.68 13.32
CA LYS A 63 -7.76 -10.13 12.45
C LYS A 63 -7.66 -9.65 10.99
N CYS A 64 -6.71 -8.78 10.66
CA CYS A 64 -6.52 -8.37 9.28
C CYS A 64 -5.79 -9.46 8.46
N PRO A 65 -6.07 -9.57 7.14
CA PRO A 65 -5.41 -10.55 6.27
C PRO A 65 -3.88 -10.47 6.34
N ARG A 66 -3.19 -11.59 6.08
CA ARG A 66 -1.72 -11.72 6.22
C ARG A 66 -0.96 -10.59 5.51
N ASP A 67 -1.28 -10.38 4.23
CA ASP A 67 -0.61 -9.40 3.36
C ASP A 67 -1.50 -8.17 3.09
N GLY A 68 -2.51 -7.97 3.95
CA GLY A 68 -3.47 -6.87 3.84
C GLY A 68 -2.98 -5.58 4.48
N ARG A 69 -3.93 -4.75 4.93
CA ARG A 69 -3.62 -3.47 5.58
C ARG A 69 -2.84 -3.68 6.87
N PHE A 70 -1.68 -3.05 6.97
CA PHE A 70 -0.87 -2.94 8.18
C PHE A 70 -0.87 -1.50 8.69
N VAL A 71 -0.50 -1.31 9.96
CA VAL A 71 -0.35 0.01 10.59
C VAL A 71 0.99 0.61 10.16
N GLU A 72 2.06 -0.17 10.26
CA GLU A 72 3.41 0.25 9.93
C GLU A 72 4.29 -0.93 9.52
N GLN A 73 5.26 -0.66 8.64
CA GLN A 73 6.36 -1.58 8.36
C GLN A 73 7.56 -1.26 9.24
N VAL A 74 7.97 -2.24 10.02
CA VAL A 74 9.04 -2.11 11.03
C VAL A 74 10.36 -2.70 10.52
N GLY A 75 10.30 -3.55 9.49
CA GLY A 75 11.48 -4.20 8.95
C GLY A 75 11.24 -5.10 7.75
N SER A 76 12.27 -5.86 7.40
CA SER A 76 12.26 -6.87 6.35
C SER A 76 13.16 -8.04 6.71
N TYR A 77 12.87 -9.18 6.12
CA TYR A 77 13.63 -10.41 6.27
C TYR A 77 13.70 -11.12 4.91
N ASP A 78 14.93 -11.30 4.42
CA ASP A 78 15.21 -12.14 3.26
C ASP A 78 15.77 -13.49 3.76
N PRO A 79 15.02 -14.60 3.61
CA PRO A 79 15.47 -15.92 4.00
C PRO A 79 16.51 -16.50 3.03
N LEU A 80 16.57 -16.00 1.80
CA LEU A 80 17.50 -16.50 0.79
C LEU A 80 18.85 -15.83 0.96
N PRO A 81 19.95 -16.62 1.03
CA PRO A 81 21.27 -16.05 1.17
C PRO A 81 21.62 -15.19 -0.04
N ASN A 82 22.30 -14.08 0.23
CA ASN A 82 22.95 -13.29 -0.81
C ASN A 82 24.20 -14.02 -1.34
N SER A 83 24.93 -13.39 -2.27
CA SER A 83 26.20 -13.92 -2.79
C SER A 83 27.27 -14.18 -1.73
N HIS A 84 27.14 -13.55 -0.56
CA HIS A 84 28.04 -13.72 0.59
C HIS A 84 27.55 -14.77 1.59
N GLY A 85 26.43 -15.45 1.32
CA GLY A 85 25.86 -16.47 2.22
C GLY A 85 25.07 -15.91 3.40
N GLU A 86 24.81 -14.61 3.44
CA GLU A 86 24.18 -13.93 4.57
C GLU A 86 22.66 -13.81 4.38
N LYS A 87 21.92 -13.99 5.48
CA LYS A 87 20.48 -13.71 5.54
C LYS A 87 20.25 -12.31 6.06
N LEU A 88 19.62 -11.48 5.24
CA LEU A 88 19.43 -10.07 5.57
C LEU A 88 18.18 -9.89 6.43
N VAL A 89 18.35 -9.24 7.57
CA VAL A 89 17.26 -8.83 8.46
C VAL A 89 17.43 -7.34 8.75
N ALA A 90 16.48 -6.53 8.30
CA ALA A 90 16.41 -5.12 8.67
C ALA A 90 15.36 -4.95 9.76
N LEU A 91 15.76 -4.39 10.91
CA LEU A 91 14.87 -4.10 12.03
C LEU A 91 15.00 -2.63 12.43
N ASN A 92 13.88 -1.91 12.45
CA ASN A 92 13.81 -0.61 13.07
C ASN A 92 13.54 -0.76 14.57
N LEU A 93 14.61 -0.78 15.37
CA LEU A 93 14.55 -1.01 16.82
C LEU A 93 13.79 0.09 17.57
N GLU A 94 13.80 1.33 17.07
CA GLU A 94 13.11 2.46 17.71
C GLU A 94 11.60 2.27 17.65
N ARG A 95 11.09 1.80 16.51
CA ARG A 95 9.65 1.55 16.29
C ARG A 95 9.16 0.27 16.98
N ILE A 96 10.05 -0.70 17.22
CA ILE A 96 9.71 -1.93 17.97
C ILE A 96 9.52 -1.65 19.46
N ARG A 97 10.30 -0.72 20.01
CA ARG A 97 10.31 -0.43 21.45
C ARG A 97 9.19 0.50 21.90
N HIS A 98 8.62 1.28 20.98
CA HIS A 98 7.56 2.24 21.23
C HIS A 98 6.21 1.54 21.41
#